data_AF-A0A7W6S6J4-F1
#
_entry.id   AF-A0A7W6S6J4-F1
#
_cell.length_a   1.000
_cell.length_b   1.000
_cell.length_c   1.000
_cell.angle_alpha   90.00
_cell.angle_beta   90.00
_cell.angle_gamma   90.00
#
_symmetry.space_group_name_H-M   'P 1'
#
loop_
_entity.id
_entity.type
_entity.pdbx_description
1 polymer ?
#
loop_
_entity_poly.entity_id
_entity_poly.type
_entity_poly.pdbx_seq_one_letter_code
_entity_poly.pdbx_strand_id
1 'polypeptide(L)'
;MRHDRAGASAPFPWDVVMHVGFYLLRLSSRDFWALTPVEFLLMTGAARPREMAAGRAELDALMRAFPDVGVGAAMSDLHPGPLPAGG
;
A
#
# COMPACT_ATOMS: atom_id res chain seq x y z
N MET A 1 -13.85 18.46 22.78
CA MET A 1 -13.33 17.12 22.44
C MET A 1 -12.21 17.29 21.44
N ARG A 2 -10.97 16.98 21.84
CA ARG A 2 -9.80 17.05 20.94
C ARG A 2 -9.85 15.84 20.02
N HIS A 3 -9.92 16.05 18.70
CA HIS A 3 -9.40 15.07 17.77
C HIS A 3 -7.90 15.10 17.94
N ASP A 4 -7.37 14.19 18.75
CA ASP A 4 -5.96 13.86 18.74
C ASP A 4 -5.69 13.30 17.33
N ARG A 5 -5.22 14.16 16.41
CA ARG A 5 -4.77 13.69 15.11
C ARG A 5 -3.60 12.77 15.43
N ALA A 6 -3.79 11.46 15.22
CA ALA A 6 -2.73 10.48 15.18
C ALA A 6 -1.50 11.16 14.56
N GLY A 7 -0.42 11.27 15.34
CA GLY A 7 0.75 12.07 15.02
C GLY A 7 1.19 11.83 13.59
N ALA A 8 1.53 12.91 12.87
CA ALA A 8 1.87 12.86 11.45
C ALA A 8 2.88 11.73 11.17
N SER A 9 2.39 10.61 10.63
CA SER A 9 3.23 9.49 10.25
C SER A 9 4.06 9.96 9.05
N ALA A 10 5.38 9.92 9.19
CA ALA A 10 6.26 10.28 8.09
C ALA A 10 5.97 9.38 6.87
N PRO A 11 6.08 9.90 5.63
CA PRO A 11 5.91 9.08 4.44
C PRO A 11 6.91 7.92 4.45
N PHE A 12 6.50 6.78 3.92
CA PHE A 12 7.36 5.61 3.83
C PHE A 12 8.62 5.93 3.01
N PRO A 13 9.84 5.60 3.49
CA PRO A 13 11.09 6.08 2.89
C PRO A 13 11.52 5.23 1.68
N TRP A 14 10.81 5.34 0.57
CA TRP A 14 11.07 4.55 -0.64
C TRP A 14 12.50 4.69 -1.18
N ASP A 15 13.07 5.89 -1.19
CA ASP A 15 14.41 6.13 -1.73
C ASP A 15 15.48 5.28 -1.01
N VAL A 16 15.38 5.17 0.31
CA VAL A 16 16.28 4.37 1.13
C VAL A 16 16.13 2.89 0.81
N VAL A 17 14.88 2.41 0.75
CA VAL A 17 14.60 0.99 0.46
C VAL A 17 15.10 0.61 -0.94
N MET A 18 14.88 1.46 -1.94
CA MET A 18 15.34 1.22 -3.31
C MET A 18 16.88 1.23 -3.40
N HIS A 19 17.54 2.16 -2.71
CA HIS A 19 19.01 2.21 -2.68
C HIS A 19 19.60 0.95 -2.03
N VAL A 20 19.06 0.53 -0.90
CA VAL A 20 19.52 -0.69 -0.22
C VAL A 20 19.29 -1.92 -1.09
N GLY A 21 18.10 -2.08 -1.67
CA GLY A 21 17.75 -3.23 -2.50
C GLY A 21 18.58 -3.36 -3.77
N PHE A 22 18.62 -2.30 -4.59
CA PHE A 22 19.24 -2.36 -5.91
C PHE A 22 20.74 -2.06 -5.90
N TYR A 23 21.22 -1.19 -5.01
CA TYR A 23 22.62 -0.78 -5.02
C TYR A 23 23.47 -1.57 -4.02
N LEU A 24 23.03 -1.68 -2.77
CA LEU A 24 23.82 -2.33 -1.72
C LEU A 24 23.71 -3.85 -1.76
N LEU A 25 22.48 -4.39 -1.80
CA LEU A 25 22.22 -5.82 -1.88
C LEU A 25 22.30 -6.37 -3.32
N ARG A 26 22.29 -5.48 -4.32
CA ARG A 26 22.37 -5.80 -5.76
C ARG A 26 21.31 -6.81 -6.21
N LEU A 27 20.12 -6.72 -5.64
CA LEU A 27 18.99 -7.57 -6.02
C LEU A 27 18.52 -7.22 -7.44
N SER A 28 18.14 -8.23 -8.21
CA SER A 28 17.38 -7.97 -9.43
C SER A 28 16.01 -7.38 -9.07
N SER A 29 15.38 -6.63 -9.98
CA SER A 29 14.03 -6.11 -9.75
C SER A 29 13.03 -7.22 -9.43
N ARG A 30 13.19 -8.39 -10.06
CA ARG A 30 12.34 -9.56 -9.80
C ARG A 30 12.49 -10.04 -8.36
N ASP A 31 13.73 -10.24 -7.91
CA ASP A 31 13.98 -10.80 -6.58
C ASP A 31 13.57 -9.80 -5.50
N PHE A 32 13.86 -8.51 -5.69
CA PHE A 32 13.46 -7.44 -4.77
C PHE A 32 11.94 -7.42 -4.51
N TRP A 33 11.13 -7.52 -5.56
CA TRP A 33 9.66 -7.52 -5.41
C TRP A 33 9.09 -8.88 -4.97
N ALA A 34 9.85 -9.96 -5.11
CA ALA A 34 9.46 -11.28 -4.59
C ALA A 34 9.70 -11.41 -3.08
N LEU A 35 10.60 -10.61 -2.50
CA LEU A 35 10.90 -10.63 -1.08
C LEU A 35 9.73 -10.09 -0.26
N THR A 36 9.44 -10.76 0.84
CA THR A 36 8.62 -10.20 1.90
C THR A 36 9.40 -9.09 2.63
N PRO A 37 8.71 -8.10 3.24
CA PRO A 37 9.38 -7.07 4.04
C PRO A 37 10.23 -7.63 5.19
N VAL A 38 9.86 -8.79 5.75
CA VAL A 38 10.62 -9.47 6.81
C VAL A 38 11.92 -10.03 6.25
N GLU A 39 11.87 -10.73 5.13
CA GLU A 39 13.08 -11.26 4.47
C GLU A 39 14.02 -10.12 4.06
N PHE A 40 13.47 -9.04 3.48
CA PHE A 40 14.26 -7.86 3.15
C PHE A 40 14.97 -7.29 4.40
N LEU A 41 14.25 -7.12 5.51
CA LEU A 41 14.82 -6.59 6.76
C LEU A 41 15.93 -7.51 7.31
N LEU A 42 15.74 -8.83 7.24
CA LEU A 42 16.75 -9.80 7.63
C LEU A 42 18.04 -9.66 6.79
N MET A 43 17.91 -9.48 5.47
CA MET A 43 19.04 -9.29 4.57
C MET A 43 19.81 -7.98 4.83
N THR A 44 19.12 -6.92 5.27
CA THR A 44 19.79 -5.66 5.65
C THR A 44 20.57 -5.74 6.97
N GLY A 45 20.43 -6.82 7.75
CA GLY A 45 20.98 -6.92 9.10
C GLY A 45 20.25 -6.01 10.11
N ALA A 46 19.16 -5.35 9.72
CA ALA A 46 18.36 -4.47 10.59
C ALA A 46 17.23 -5.23 11.32
N ALA A 47 17.29 -6.56 11.36
CA ALA A 47 16.32 -7.38 12.06
C ALA A 47 16.33 -7.07 13.56
N ARG A 48 15.38 -6.25 13.99
CA ARG A 48 15.01 -6.07 15.39
C ARG A 48 13.73 -6.84 15.67
N PRO A 49 13.49 -7.28 16.92
CA PRO A 49 12.19 -7.79 17.33
C PRO A 49 11.14 -6.74 16.95
N ARG A 50 10.28 -7.09 16.00
CA ARG A 50 9.27 -6.17 15.48
C ARG A 50 8.02 -6.35 16.34
N GLU A 51 7.44 -5.26 16.83
CA GLU A 51 6.09 -5.30 17.37
C GLU A 51 5.15 -5.84 16.28
N MET A 52 4.25 -6.73 16.70
CA MET A 52 3.42 -7.56 15.83
C MET A 52 2.91 -6.82 14.60
N ALA A 53 2.97 -7.50 13.43
CA ALA A 53 2.28 -7.03 12.24
C ALA A 53 0.83 -6.67 12.57
N ALA A 54 0.28 -5.68 11.86
CA ALA A 54 -1.07 -5.17 12.08
C ALA A 54 -2.04 -6.33 12.33
N GLY A 55 -2.67 -6.32 13.51
CA GLY A 55 -3.60 -7.37 13.88
C GLY A 55 -4.81 -7.38 12.95
N ARG A 56 -5.63 -8.45 13.01
CA ARG A 56 -6.83 -8.53 12.17
C ARG A 56 -7.75 -7.30 12.34
N ALA A 57 -7.89 -6.81 13.57
CA ALA A 57 -8.70 -5.63 13.88
C ALA A 57 -8.15 -4.32 13.26
N GLU A 58 -6.82 -4.16 13.20
CA GLU A 58 -6.19 -3.02 12.53
C GLU A 58 -6.35 -3.10 11.01
N LEU A 59 -6.19 -4.29 10.44
CA LEU A 59 -6.46 -4.49 9.03
C LEU A 59 -7.93 -4.18 8.68
N ASP A 60 -8.87 -4.65 9.49
CA ASP A 60 -10.31 -4.35 9.31
C ASP A 60 -10.62 -2.85 9.51
N ALA A 61 -9.84 -2.14 10.32
CA ALA A 61 -9.93 -0.68 10.46
C ALA A 61 -9.39 0.02 9.20
N LEU A 62 -8.27 -0.46 8.63
CA LEU A 62 -7.69 0.06 7.40
C LEU A 62 -8.63 -0.13 6.20
N MET A 63 -9.22 -1.32 6.04
CA MET A 63 -10.19 -1.58 4.95
C MET A 63 -11.41 -0.65 5.02
N ARG A 64 -11.86 -0.29 6.23
CA ARG A 64 -12.95 0.68 6.40
C ARG A 64 -12.52 2.12 6.11
N ALA A 65 -11.29 2.48 6.47
CA ALA A 65 -10.75 3.81 6.24
C ALA A 65 -10.41 4.05 4.75
N PHE A 66 -10.01 3.01 4.04
CA PHE A 66 -9.60 3.04 2.63
C PHE A 66 -10.34 1.96 1.84
N PRO A 67 -11.65 2.16 1.56
CA PRO A 67 -12.41 1.18 0.81
C PRO A 67 -11.99 1.19 -0.66
N ASP A 68 -11.71 0.01 -1.23
CA ASP A 68 -11.24 -0.18 -2.61
C ASP A 68 -12.32 0.11 -3.69
N VAL A 69 -13.39 0.82 -3.35
CA VAL A 69 -14.53 1.12 -4.23
C VAL A 69 -14.28 2.32 -5.16
N GLY A 70 -13.01 2.63 -5.47
CA GLY A 70 -12.60 3.83 -6.21
C GLY A 70 -12.41 3.64 -7.72
N VAL A 71 -12.94 4.60 -8.49
CA VAL A 71 -12.77 4.89 -9.94
C VAL A 71 -13.26 3.90 -10.99
N GLY A 72 -13.45 2.62 -10.65
CA GLY A 72 -14.06 1.65 -11.59
C GLY A 72 -15.60 1.75 -11.62
N ALA A 73 -16.22 1.83 -10.45
CA ALA A 73 -17.68 1.86 -10.31
C ALA A 73 -18.30 3.12 -10.94
N ALA A 74 -17.69 4.30 -10.72
CA ALA A 74 -18.16 5.56 -11.31
C ALA A 74 -18.03 5.61 -12.85
N MET A 75 -17.12 4.82 -13.45
CA MET A 75 -16.96 4.74 -14.90
C MET A 75 -17.85 3.64 -15.54
N SER A 76 -18.27 2.65 -14.75
CA SER A 76 -19.26 1.63 -15.15
C SER A 76 -20.70 2.15 -15.17
N ASP A 77 -21.01 3.20 -14.41
CA ASP A 77 -22.32 3.87 -14.42
C ASP A 77 -22.55 4.76 -15.67
N LEU A 78 -21.52 4.97 -16.49
CA LEU A 78 -21.63 5.66 -17.77
C LEU A 78 -21.96 4.68 -18.91
N HIS A 79 -23.02 3.90 -18.77
CA HIS A 79 -23.65 3.26 -19.93
C HIS A 79 -24.44 4.33 -20.70
N PRO A 80 -24.09 4.67 -21.96
CA PRO A 80 -24.89 5.60 -22.74
C PRO A 80 -26.26 4.97 -22.98
N GLY A 81 -27.30 5.54 -22.38
CA GLY A 81 -28.69 5.14 -22.63
C GLY A 81 -29.01 5.18 -24.13
N PRO A 82 -29.95 4.36 -24.61
CA PRO A 82 -30.24 4.25 -26.03
C PRO A 82 -30.62 5.63 -26.60
N LEU A 83 -29.95 6.03 -27.68
CA LEU A 83 -30.26 7.22 -28.46
C LEU A 83 -31.75 7.18 -28.85
N PRO A 84 -32.53 8.26 -28.61
CA PRO A 84 -33.92 8.28 -29.04
C PRO A 84 -33.98 8.18 -30.56
N ALA A 85 -34.70 7.17 -31.06
CA ALA A 85 -35.05 7.05 -32.46
C ALA A 85 -35.98 8.22 -32.83
N GLY A 86 -35.43 9.24 -33.48
CA GLY A 86 -36.19 10.29 -34.14
C GLY A 86 -36.62 9.85 -35.53
N GLY A 87 -37.89 10.07 -35.86
CA GLY A 87 -38.48 9.84 -37.19
C GLY A 87 -39.96 9.54 -37.11
#